data_AF-A0A845BQV4-F1
#
_entry.id   AF-A0A845BQV4-F1
#
_cell.length_a   1.000
_cell.length_b   1.000
_cell.length_c   1.000
_cell.angle_alpha   90.00
_cell.angle_beta   90.00
_cell.angle_gamma   90.00
#
_symmetry.space_group_name_H-M   'P 1'
#
loop_
_entity.id
_entity.type
_entity.pdbx_description
1 polymer ?
#
loop_
_entity_poly.entity_id
_entity_poly.type
_entity_poly.pdbx_seq_one_letter_code
_entity_poly.pdbx_strand_id
1 'polypeptide(L)'
;MSTQGINQLLGELRAMSALAGGQSASVQQQPGAVEFGDVLKSTLEQVNSAQKASQDLQKSFELGDEGVNVQDVMVSMQKASLSFQTMVQARNKLVSAYQEIMNTQV
;
A
#
# COMPACT_ATOMS: atom_id res chain seq x y z
N MET A 1 -12.94 8.20 45.93
CA MET A 1 -13.86 8.23 44.76
C MET A 1 -13.70 9.51 43.92
N SER A 2 -13.21 10.64 44.45
CA SER A 2 -13.07 11.91 43.70
C SER A 2 -11.72 12.14 43.01
N THR A 3 -10.67 11.41 43.40
CA THR A 3 -9.30 11.54 42.87
C THR A 3 -9.07 10.79 41.55
N GLN A 4 -9.92 9.81 41.26
CA GLN A 4 -9.79 8.95 40.08
C GLN A 4 -10.31 9.64 38.81
N GLY A 5 -11.37 10.45 38.93
CA GLY A 5 -11.88 11.27 37.83
C GLY A 5 -10.94 12.43 37.46
N ILE A 6 -10.21 12.98 38.44
CA ILE A 6 -9.22 14.05 38.19
C ILE A 6 -8.05 13.54 37.35
N ASN A 7 -7.59 12.30 37.60
CA ASN A 7 -6.54 11.68 36.79
C ASN A 7 -6.99 11.36 35.36
N GLN A 8 -8.27 10.99 35.15
CA GLN A 8 -8.81 10.80 33.81
C GLN A 8 -8.93 12.12 33.04
N LEU A 9 -9.41 13.17 33.71
CA LEU A 9 -9.53 14.49 33.10
C LEU A 9 -8.17 15.10 32.76
N LEU A 10 -7.16 14.90 33.61
CA LEU A 10 -5.77 15.29 33.33
C LEU A 10 -5.16 14.49 32.17
N GLY A 11 -5.53 13.21 32.02
CA GLY A 11 -5.13 12.39 30.88
C GLY A 11 -5.71 12.90 29.56
N GLU A 12 -6.99 13.25 29.56
CA GLU A 12 -7.70 13.76 28.38
C GLU A 12 -7.19 15.15 27.97
N LEU A 13 -6.94 16.05 28.94
CA LEU A 13 -6.30 17.35 28.69
C LEU A 13 -4.90 17.21 28.09
N ARG A 14 -4.11 16.20 28.52
CA ARG A 14 -2.79 15.92 27.94
C ARG A 14 -2.90 15.42 26.51
N ALA A 15 -3.83 14.51 26.22
CA ALA A 15 -4.07 13.99 24.88
C ALA A 15 -4.53 15.10 23.92
N MET A 16 -5.41 15.99 24.36
CA MET A 16 -5.82 17.16 23.59
C MET A 16 -4.67 18.15 23.38
N SER A 17 -3.81 18.35 24.38
CA SER A 17 -2.61 19.20 24.25
C SER A 17 -1.57 18.64 23.29
N ALA A 18 -1.44 17.32 23.20
CA ALA A 18 -0.54 16.64 22.25
C ALA A 18 -1.04 16.78 20.81
N LEU A 19 -2.36 16.73 20.60
CA LEU A 19 -2.98 16.95 19.29
C LEU A 19 -2.91 18.43 18.86
N ALA A 20 -3.02 19.36 19.81
CA ALA A 20 -2.88 20.80 19.56
C ALA A 20 -1.42 21.27 19.39
N GLY A 21 -0.47 20.55 19.97
CA GLY A 21 0.97 20.84 19.91
C GLY A 21 1.68 20.43 18.62
N GLY A 22 0.95 19.94 17.61
CA GLY A 22 1.51 19.56 16.31
C GLY A 22 2.55 18.45 16.39
N GLN A 23 2.57 17.66 17.47
CA GLN A 23 3.46 16.53 17.59
C GLN A 23 2.87 15.39 16.76
N SER A 24 3.24 15.37 15.48
CA SER A 24 3.05 14.23 14.59
C SER A 24 3.43 12.97 15.36
N ALA A 25 2.48 12.05 15.47
CA ALA A 25 2.70 10.76 16.08
C ALA A 25 3.99 10.18 15.49
N SER A 26 5.03 10.06 16.33
CA SER A 26 6.21 9.30 15.94
C SER A 26 5.70 7.90 15.64
N VAL A 27 5.85 7.49 14.38
CA VAL A 27 5.54 6.13 13.95
C VAL A 27 6.51 5.24 14.68
N GLN A 28 6.07 4.72 15.83
CA GLN A 28 6.76 3.66 16.53
C GLN A 28 6.86 2.49 15.56
N GLN A 29 8.08 2.21 15.09
CA GLN A 29 8.41 1.00 14.34
C GLN A 29 7.98 -0.19 15.18
N GLN A 30 6.84 -0.76 14.79
CA GLN A 30 6.28 -1.97 15.37
C GLN A 30 7.25 -3.12 15.02
N PRO A 31 7.70 -3.94 15.99
CA PRO A 31 8.47 -5.14 15.71
C PRO A 31 7.55 -6.07 14.91
N GLY A 32 7.83 -6.21 13.62
CA GLY A 32 6.93 -6.84 12.65
C GLY A 32 6.63 -6.00 11.41
N ALA A 33 7.24 -4.83 11.25
CA ALA A 33 7.29 -4.15 9.96
C ALA A 33 7.85 -5.13 8.92
N VAL A 34 7.02 -5.55 7.97
CA VAL A 34 7.44 -6.39 6.86
C VAL A 34 8.56 -5.62 6.14
N GLU A 35 9.77 -6.16 6.18
CA GLU A 35 10.93 -5.50 5.62
C GLU A 35 10.66 -5.23 4.13
N PHE A 36 10.87 -4.00 3.70
CA PHE A 36 10.64 -3.60 2.32
C PHE A 36 11.37 -4.53 1.32
N GLY A 37 12.54 -5.04 1.71
CA GLY A 37 13.28 -6.04 0.94
C GLY A 37 12.52 -7.36 0.73
N ASP A 38 11.76 -7.83 1.72
CA ASP A 38 10.94 -9.04 1.59
C ASP A 38 9.73 -8.82 0.69
N VAL A 39 9.12 -7.62 0.75
CA VAL A 39 8.05 -7.23 -0.17
C VAL A 39 8.59 -7.13 -1.60
N LEU A 40 9.76 -6.53 -1.77
CA LEU A 40 10.41 -6.40 -3.08
C LEU A 40 10.76 -7.78 -3.67
N LYS A 41 11.32 -8.67 -2.85
CA LYS A 41 11.64 -10.05 -3.26
C LYS A 41 10.39 -10.83 -3.65
N SER A 42 9.35 -10.79 -2.82
CA SER A 42 8.06 -11.43 -3.11
C SER A 42 7.45 -10.89 -4.41
N THR A 43 7.58 -9.58 -4.65
CA THR A 43 7.09 -8.97 -5.89
C THR A 43 7.88 -9.46 -7.11
N LEU A 44 9.22 -9.58 -7.01
CA LEU A 44 10.05 -10.14 -8.08
C LEU A 44 9.69 -11.60 -8.39
N GLU A 45 9.47 -12.41 -7.34
CA GLU A 45 9.07 -13.81 -7.48
C GLU A 45 7.69 -13.92 -8.14
N GLN A 46 6.74 -13.04 -7.78
CA GLN A 46 5.43 -12.98 -8.42
C GLN A 46 5.52 -12.60 -9.90
N VAL A 47 6.36 -11.64 -10.27
CA VAL A 47 6.57 -11.24 -11.68
C VAL A 47 7.14 -12.42 -12.48
N ASN A 48 8.16 -13.11 -11.95
CA ASN A 48 8.74 -14.28 -12.60
C ASN A 48 7.71 -15.40 -12.77
N SER A 49 6.86 -15.64 -11.75
CA SER A 49 5.79 -16.62 -11.83
C SER A 49 4.73 -16.23 -12.87
N ALA A 50 4.34 -14.96 -12.93
CA ALA A 50 3.38 -14.46 -13.92
C ALA A 50 3.95 -14.57 -15.35
N GLN A 51 5.24 -14.31 -15.53
CA GLN A 51 5.92 -14.43 -16.82
C GLN A 51 5.94 -15.89 -17.31
N LYS A 52 6.23 -16.85 -16.42
CA LYS A 52 6.14 -18.29 -16.75
C LYS A 52 4.72 -18.72 -17.09
N ALA A 53 3.74 -18.32 -16.28
CA ALA A 53 2.34 -18.64 -16.55
C ALA A 53 1.88 -18.07 -17.91
N SER A 54 2.33 -16.87 -18.27
CA SER A 54 2.04 -16.27 -19.58
C SER A 54 2.70 -17.02 -20.74
N GLN A 55 3.91 -17.57 -20.55
CA GLN A 55 4.56 -18.41 -21.56
C GLN A 55 3.83 -19.74 -21.75
N ASP A 56 3.39 -20.36 -20.66
CA ASP A 56 2.60 -21.60 -20.72
C ASP A 56 1.22 -21.37 -21.37
N LEU A 57 0.58 -20.23 -21.07
CA LEU A 57 -0.66 -19.82 -21.72
C LEU A 57 -0.48 -19.51 -23.20
N GLN A 58 0.60 -18.82 -23.59
CA GLN A 58 0.93 -18.60 -25.01
C GLN A 58 1.11 -19.92 -25.74
N LYS A 59 1.86 -20.85 -25.15
CA LYS A 59 2.06 -22.19 -25.73
C LYS A 59 0.74 -22.95 -25.85
N SER A 60 -0.14 -22.84 -24.87
CA SER A 60 -1.47 -23.45 -24.89
C SER A 60 -2.43 -22.78 -25.89
N PHE A 61 -2.29 -21.48 -26.10
CA PHE A 61 -3.05 -20.72 -27.10
C PHE A 61 -2.58 -21.00 -28.53
N GLU A 62 -1.27 -21.13 -28.76
CA GLU A 62 -0.70 -21.63 -30.02
C GLU A 62 -1.17 -23.06 -30.33
N LEU A 63 -1.56 -23.82 -29.29
CA LEU A 63 -2.20 -25.14 -29.40
C LEU A 63 -3.73 -25.07 -29.66
N GLY A 64 -4.33 -23.86 -29.71
CA GLY A 64 -5.68 -23.62 -30.25
C GLY A 64 -6.84 -23.59 -29.24
N ASP A 65 -6.64 -23.06 -28.03
CA ASP A 65 -7.66 -23.09 -26.96
C ASP A 65 -8.76 -22.01 -27.09
N GLU A 66 -10.03 -22.43 -27.12
CA GLU A 66 -11.25 -21.66 -27.48
C GLU A 66 -11.94 -20.94 -26.28
N GLY A 67 -11.19 -20.54 -25.26
CA GLY A 67 -11.75 -20.15 -23.95
C GLY A 67 -12.08 -18.67 -23.70
N VAL A 68 -11.92 -17.76 -24.67
CA VAL A 68 -11.96 -16.31 -24.39
C VAL A 68 -13.35 -15.69 -24.64
N ASN A 69 -14.06 -15.41 -23.55
CA ASN A 69 -15.35 -14.72 -23.56
C ASN A 69 -15.12 -13.19 -23.65
N VAL A 70 -15.70 -12.52 -24.66
CA VAL A 70 -15.55 -11.06 -24.89
C VAL A 70 -15.89 -10.20 -23.66
N GLN A 71 -16.78 -10.71 -22.82
CA GLN A 71 -17.21 -10.10 -21.58
C GLN A 71 -16.06 -10.00 -20.57
N ASP A 72 -15.24 -11.04 -20.47
CA ASP A 72 -14.07 -11.08 -19.58
C ASP A 72 -12.99 -10.10 -20.05
N VAL A 73 -12.85 -9.88 -21.36
CA VAL A 73 -11.95 -8.89 -21.94
C VAL A 73 -12.36 -7.47 -21.54
N MET A 74 -13.66 -7.14 -21.60
CA MET A 74 -14.17 -5.82 -21.22
C MET A 74 -13.98 -5.55 -19.71
N VAL A 75 -14.26 -6.54 -18.86
CA VAL A 75 -14.04 -6.43 -17.41
C VAL A 75 -12.55 -6.27 -17.10
N SER A 76 -11.69 -7.01 -17.79
CA SER A 76 -10.24 -6.91 -17.65
C SER A 76 -9.72 -5.53 -18.07
N MET A 77 -10.24 -4.97 -19.16
CA MET A 77 -9.92 -3.60 -19.61
C MET A 77 -10.32 -2.54 -18.58
N GLN A 78 -11.52 -2.65 -18.01
CA GLN A 78 -11.98 -1.73 -16.97
C GLN A 78 -11.13 -1.82 -15.70
N LYS A 79 -10.81 -3.06 -15.26
CA LYS A 79 -9.95 -3.31 -14.10
C LYS A 79 -8.53 -2.78 -14.32
N ALA A 80 -7.99 -2.94 -15.53
CA ALA A 80 -6.67 -2.40 -15.88
C ALA A 80 -6.65 -0.87 -15.84
N SER A 81 -7.68 -0.22 -16.39
CA SER A 81 -7.81 1.25 -16.35
C SER A 81 -7.88 1.79 -14.92
N LEU A 82 -8.71 1.17 -14.06
CA LEU A 82 -8.82 1.53 -12.65
C LEU A 82 -7.49 1.31 -11.91
N SER A 83 -6.83 0.16 -12.14
CA SER A 83 -5.54 -0.16 -11.52
C SER A 83 -4.45 0.83 -11.91
N PHE A 84 -4.44 1.27 -13.18
CA PHE A 84 -3.51 2.29 -13.65
C PHE A 84 -3.74 3.63 -12.94
N GLN A 85 -4.99 4.07 -12.79
CA GLN A 85 -5.31 5.28 -12.05
C GLN A 85 -4.83 5.21 -10.60
N THR A 86 -5.05 4.07 -9.93
CA THR A 86 -4.55 3.84 -8.56
C THR A 86 -3.01 3.88 -8.51
N MET A 87 -2.33 3.30 -9.51
CA MET A 87 -0.86 3.31 -9.58
C MET A 87 -0.30 4.73 -9.73
N VAL A 88 -0.93 5.58 -10.53
CA VAL A 88 -0.55 6.99 -10.66
C VAL A 88 -0.69 7.72 -9.32
N GLN A 89 -1.77 7.47 -8.59
CA GLN A 89 -1.96 8.06 -7.26
C GLN A 89 -0.92 7.56 -6.25
N ALA A 90 -0.61 6.26 -6.26
CA ALA A 90 0.44 5.68 -5.42
C ALA A 90 1.79 6.30 -5.74
N ARG A 91 2.15 6.45 -7.02
CA ARG A 91 3.37 7.14 -7.46
C ARG A 91 3.43 8.56 -6.90
N ASN A 92 2.35 9.32 -7.05
CA ASN A 92 2.31 10.70 -6.57
C ASN A 92 2.49 10.77 -5.06
N LYS A 93 1.83 9.90 -4.28
CA LYS A 93 2.00 9.82 -2.83
C LYS A 93 3.43 9.43 -2.42
N LEU A 94 4.08 8.52 -3.15
CA LEU A 94 5.47 8.13 -2.89
C LEU A 94 6.44 9.29 -3.16
N VAL A 95 6.23 10.05 -4.24
CA VAL A 95 7.04 11.25 -4.52
C VAL A 95 6.87 12.30 -3.43
N SER A 96 5.63 12.55 -3.00
CA SER A 96 5.37 13.48 -1.90
C SER A 96 5.98 13.01 -0.58
N ALA A 97 5.88 11.72 -0.24
CA ALA A 97 6.49 11.16 0.97
C ALA A 97 8.02 11.28 0.95
N TYR A 98 8.64 11.08 -0.22
CA TYR A 98 10.09 11.29 -0.38
C TYR A 98 10.48 12.76 -0.18
N GLN A 99 9.72 13.69 -0.78
CA GLN A 99 9.93 15.13 -0.59
C GLN A 99 9.75 15.54 0.87
N GLU A 100 8.76 14.97 1.58
CA GLU A 100 8.49 15.26 2.98
C GLU A 100 9.61 14.76 3.91
N ILE A 101 10.17 13.58 3.64
CA ILE A 101 11.36 13.08 4.35
C ILE A 101 12.56 14.00 4.12
N MET A 102 12.78 14.47 2.88
CA MET A 102 13.86 15.41 2.58
C MET A 102 13.69 16.76 3.29
N ASN A 103 12.48 17.29 3.37
CA ASN A 103 12.18 18.56 4.03
C ASN A 103 12.21 18.48 5.56
N THR A 104 12.01 17.31 6.14
CA THR A 104 12.08 17.10 7.60
C THR A 104 13.50 16.84 8.11
N GLN A 105 14.46 16.61 7.20
CA GLN A 105 15.87 16.34 7.53
C GLN A 105 16.80 17.55 7.41
N VAL A 106 16.26 18.75 7.13
CA VAL A 106 17.00 20.02 7.12
C VAL A 106 16.63 20.91 8.30
#